data_AF-E6SDJ5-F1
#
_entry.id   AF-E6SDJ5-F1
#
_cell.length_a   1.000
_cell.length_b   1.000
_cell.length_c   1.000
_cell.angle_alpha   90.00
_cell.angle_beta   90.00
_cell.angle_gamma   90.00
#
_symmetry.space_group_name_H-M   'P 1'
#
loop_
_entity.id
_entity.type
_entity.pdbx_description
1 polymer ?
#
loop_
_entity_poly.entity_id
_entity_poly.type
_entity_poly.pdbx_seq_one_letter_code
_entity_poly.pdbx_strand_id
1 'polypeptide(L)'
;MSDDDDDPFDADPAITADSPEAHRLTREIPPPTEMVSLLGPRDELLRTMERQFPLVDTHVRGNEMSFSGPAGELDIIDRLLDELLVIVEAGQPLNRDSVERSISMLRDQTMERPADVLTMNIVSHRGRTVRPKTLNQKRYVDAIDEHTIVFGIGPAGTGKTYLAMAKAVAALQAKQVDRIILTRPAVEAGERLGFLPGTLNEKIDPYLRPLYDALHDMLAPETIPKLMAAGTIEVAPLAYMRGRTLNSAFIILDEAQNTSMEQMKMFLTRLGFGSKMVVTGDVTQVDLPGGTRSGLRVVRDILGDIDDIHFAELTSQDVVRHRLVSAIVDAYEIDEARSRRREARAAKDGGAQRALPRKRAQRHTESPATQEDRA
;
A
#
# COMPACT_ATOMS: atom_id res chain seq x y z
N MET A 1 -65.50 -18.35 -61.28
CA MET A 1 -64.66 -19.36 -61.97
C MET A 1 -63.47 -18.63 -62.58
N SER A 2 -62.35 -18.52 -61.88
CA SER A 2 -62.03 -19.05 -60.54
C SER A 2 -61.82 -17.92 -59.53
N ASP A 3 -62.21 -18.19 -58.31
CA ASP A 3 -61.77 -17.46 -57.12
C ASP A 3 -60.37 -18.00 -56.76
N ASP A 4 -59.46 -17.12 -56.32
CA ASP A 4 -58.20 -17.50 -55.67
C ASP A 4 -58.10 -16.67 -54.39
N ASP A 5 -57.86 -17.36 -53.26
CA ASP A 5 -58.00 -16.81 -51.91
C ASP A 5 -56.79 -15.97 -51.45
N ASP A 6 -57.05 -14.84 -50.80
CA ASP A 6 -56.08 -14.08 -50.01
C ASP A 6 -55.98 -14.69 -48.58
N ASP A 7 -54.79 -15.19 -48.20
CA ASP A 7 -54.48 -15.63 -46.82
C ASP A 7 -53.23 -14.90 -46.29
N PRO A 8 -53.35 -13.99 -45.30
CA PRO A 8 -52.24 -13.17 -44.82
C PRO A 8 -51.57 -13.75 -43.56
N PHE A 9 -50.53 -14.57 -43.74
CA PHE A 9 -49.71 -15.08 -42.63
C PHE A 9 -48.43 -14.25 -42.37
N ASP A 10 -48.30 -13.81 -41.11
CA ASP A 10 -47.10 -13.41 -40.37
C ASP A 10 -45.91 -12.78 -41.12
N ALA A 11 -45.87 -11.44 -41.09
CA ALA A 11 -44.63 -10.68 -41.16
C ALA A 11 -44.10 -10.40 -39.74
N ASP A 12 -43.25 -11.30 -39.24
CA ASP A 12 -42.56 -11.19 -37.96
C ASP A 12 -41.67 -9.92 -37.94
N PRO A 13 -41.84 -8.97 -37.00
CA PRO A 13 -41.02 -7.76 -36.95
C PRO A 13 -39.63 -8.12 -36.44
N ALA A 14 -38.68 -8.28 -37.37
CA ALA A 14 -37.28 -8.46 -37.05
C ALA A 14 -36.79 -7.34 -36.12
N ILE A 15 -36.64 -7.67 -34.83
CA ILE A 15 -36.01 -6.79 -33.85
C ILE A 15 -34.56 -6.63 -34.29
N THR A 16 -34.26 -5.49 -34.92
CA THR A 16 -32.89 -5.05 -35.16
C THR A 16 -32.25 -4.79 -33.80
N ALA A 17 -31.60 -5.81 -33.27
CA ALA A 17 -30.75 -5.69 -32.10
C ALA A 17 -29.66 -4.66 -32.43
N ASP A 18 -29.75 -3.51 -31.79
CA ASP A 18 -28.83 -2.41 -31.93
C ASP A 18 -27.41 -2.92 -31.66
N SER A 19 -26.60 -2.98 -32.72
CA SER A 19 -25.22 -3.44 -32.61
C SER A 19 -24.43 -2.28 -32.04
N PRO A 20 -23.80 -2.41 -30.86
CA PRO A 20 -23.17 -1.27 -30.20
C PRO A 20 -22.18 -0.62 -31.16
N GLU A 21 -22.37 0.67 -31.45
CA GLU A 21 -21.56 1.39 -32.43
C GLU A 21 -20.07 1.23 -32.06
N ALA A 22 -19.34 0.54 -32.93
CA ALA A 22 -17.91 0.35 -32.76
C ALA A 22 -17.20 1.68 -33.05
N HIS A 23 -16.99 2.47 -32.01
CA HIS A 23 -16.22 3.70 -32.11
C HIS A 23 -14.77 3.36 -32.46
N ARG A 24 -14.09 4.28 -33.16
CA ARG A 24 -12.70 4.12 -33.57
C ARG A 24 -11.87 5.32 -33.13
N LEU A 25 -10.73 5.04 -32.52
CA LEU A 25 -9.70 6.00 -32.16
C LEU A 25 -8.42 5.69 -32.95
N THR A 26 -7.73 6.71 -33.45
CA THR A 26 -6.44 6.56 -34.12
C THR A 26 -5.50 7.65 -33.61
N ARG A 27 -4.34 7.25 -33.10
CA ARG A 27 -3.29 8.14 -32.58
C ARG A 27 -1.98 7.91 -33.33
N GLU A 28 -1.44 9.00 -33.88
CA GLU A 28 -0.08 9.03 -34.40
C GLU A 28 0.89 9.43 -33.27
N ILE A 29 1.95 8.65 -33.07
CA ILE A 29 2.97 8.91 -32.06
C ILE A 29 4.01 9.89 -32.62
N PRO A 30 4.24 11.04 -31.94
CA PRO A 30 5.10 12.10 -32.46
C PRO A 30 6.59 11.76 -32.30
N PRO A 31 7.44 12.08 -33.30
CA PRO A 31 8.89 12.10 -33.12
C PRO A 31 9.30 13.10 -32.01
N PRO A 32 10.36 12.82 -31.23
CA PRO A 32 11.33 11.74 -31.38
C PRO A 32 10.94 10.43 -30.66
N THR A 33 9.72 10.31 -30.12
CA THR A 33 9.33 9.16 -29.29
C THR A 33 9.25 7.88 -30.11
N GLU A 34 10.14 6.93 -29.84
CA GLU A 34 10.15 5.63 -30.51
C GLU A 34 9.00 4.74 -30.02
N MET A 35 8.28 4.10 -30.95
CA MET A 35 7.21 3.15 -30.65
C MET A 35 7.63 2.04 -29.68
N VAL A 36 8.89 1.58 -29.75
CA VAL A 36 9.40 0.53 -28.85
C VAL A 36 9.32 0.91 -27.37
N SER A 37 9.38 2.21 -27.04
CA SER A 37 9.24 2.71 -25.66
C SER A 37 7.81 2.62 -25.14
N LEU A 38 6.80 2.66 -26.03
CA LEU A 38 5.37 2.52 -25.68
C LEU A 38 4.88 1.07 -25.74
N LEU A 39 5.36 0.29 -26.73
CA LEU A 39 4.99 -1.12 -26.91
C LEU A 39 5.76 -2.06 -25.96
N GLY A 40 6.98 -1.67 -25.59
CA GLY A 40 7.93 -2.46 -24.80
C GLY A 40 8.58 -3.60 -25.57
N PRO A 41 9.58 -4.27 -24.96
CA PRO A 41 10.26 -5.40 -25.59
C PRO A 41 9.28 -6.56 -25.83
N ARG A 42 9.20 -7.05 -27.08
CA ARG A 42 8.27 -8.11 -27.51
C ARG A 42 6.79 -7.77 -27.27
N ASP A 43 6.46 -6.49 -27.39
CA ASP A 43 5.10 -5.94 -27.28
C ASP A 43 4.47 -6.17 -25.90
N GLU A 44 5.28 -6.28 -24.84
CA GLU A 44 4.79 -6.66 -23.51
C GLU A 44 3.87 -5.61 -22.85
N LEU A 45 3.98 -4.34 -23.24
CA LEU A 45 3.13 -3.24 -22.78
C LEU A 45 1.85 -3.14 -23.61
N LEU A 46 1.95 -3.33 -24.94
CA LEU A 46 0.77 -3.48 -25.80
C LEU A 46 -0.13 -4.62 -25.29
N ARG A 47 0.44 -5.81 -25.09
CA ARG A 47 -0.29 -6.96 -24.49
C ARG A 47 -0.82 -6.68 -23.09
N THR A 48 -0.28 -5.68 -22.40
CA THR A 48 -0.77 -5.24 -21.09
C THR A 48 -1.98 -4.34 -21.22
N MET A 49 -1.99 -3.41 -22.18
CA MET A 49 -3.17 -2.64 -22.55
C MET A 49 -4.29 -3.58 -23.03
N GLU A 50 -4.02 -4.50 -23.96
CA GLU A 50 -5.00 -5.49 -24.47
C GLU A 50 -5.67 -6.30 -23.35
N ARG A 51 -4.90 -6.75 -22.34
CA ARG A 51 -5.47 -7.47 -21.18
C ARG A 51 -6.31 -6.59 -20.25
N GLN A 52 -6.07 -5.29 -20.24
CA GLN A 52 -6.81 -4.33 -19.42
C GLN A 52 -8.07 -3.82 -20.13
N PHE A 53 -8.08 -3.80 -21.47
CA PHE A 53 -9.20 -3.37 -22.33
C PHE A 53 -9.64 -4.54 -23.24
N PRO A 54 -10.24 -5.61 -22.67
CA PRO A 54 -10.56 -6.84 -23.42
C PRO A 54 -11.69 -6.67 -24.45
N LEU A 55 -12.34 -5.49 -24.49
CA LEU A 55 -13.38 -5.13 -25.45
C LEU A 55 -12.86 -4.22 -26.58
N VAL A 56 -11.55 -3.92 -26.61
CA VAL A 56 -10.93 -3.03 -27.61
C VAL A 56 -9.97 -3.81 -28.50
N ASP A 57 -10.33 -3.88 -29.79
CA ASP A 57 -9.41 -4.34 -30.83
C ASP A 57 -8.31 -3.29 -31.05
N THR A 58 -7.06 -3.69 -30.89
CA THR A 58 -5.89 -2.81 -31.07
C THR A 58 -5.07 -3.21 -32.28
N HIS A 59 -4.65 -2.24 -33.10
CA HIS A 59 -3.77 -2.43 -34.26
C HIS A 59 -2.66 -1.39 -34.27
N VAL A 60 -1.44 -1.81 -34.58
CA VAL A 60 -0.25 -0.93 -34.62
C VAL A 60 0.42 -1.03 -35.97
N ARG A 61 0.69 0.10 -36.61
CA ARG A 61 1.33 0.17 -37.93
C ARG A 61 2.23 1.41 -38.04
N GLY A 62 3.54 1.19 -38.16
CA GLY A 62 4.50 2.29 -38.18
C GLY A 62 4.48 3.03 -36.83
N ASN A 63 4.26 4.35 -36.86
CA ASN A 63 4.03 5.19 -35.68
C ASN A 63 2.54 5.40 -35.33
N GLU A 64 1.62 4.69 -36.00
CA GLU A 64 0.18 4.81 -35.75
C GLU A 64 -0.34 3.66 -34.87
N MET A 65 -1.15 3.99 -33.87
CA MET A 65 -1.97 3.06 -33.11
C MET A 65 -3.46 3.32 -33.39
N SER A 66 -4.19 2.30 -33.84
CA SER A 66 -5.63 2.33 -34.08
C SER A 66 -6.34 1.40 -33.09
N PHE A 67 -7.45 1.86 -32.51
CA PHE A 67 -8.26 1.17 -31.51
C PHE A 67 -9.73 1.18 -31.93
N SER A 68 -10.45 0.09 -31.71
CA SER A 68 -11.88 -0.05 -32.02
C SER A 68 -12.62 -0.71 -30.86
N GLY A 69 -13.69 -0.11 -30.35
CA GLY A 69 -14.41 -0.63 -29.19
C GLY A 69 -15.35 0.38 -28.51
N PRO A 70 -15.75 0.15 -27.25
CA PRO A 70 -16.66 1.02 -26.51
C PRO A 70 -16.06 2.42 -26.29
N ALA A 71 -16.84 3.48 -26.54
CA ALA A 71 -16.37 4.87 -26.42
C ALA A 71 -15.68 5.20 -25.08
N GLY A 72 -16.22 4.68 -23.97
CA GLY A 72 -15.65 4.90 -22.63
C GLY A 72 -14.31 4.20 -22.39
N GLU A 73 -14.02 3.08 -23.07
CA GLU A 73 -12.69 2.47 -23.01
C GLU A 73 -11.71 3.23 -23.91
N LEU A 74 -12.17 3.73 -25.07
CA LEU A 74 -11.34 4.55 -25.96
C LEU A 74 -10.92 5.88 -25.34
N ASP A 75 -11.80 6.58 -24.59
CA ASP A 75 -11.44 7.81 -23.86
C ASP A 75 -10.31 7.58 -22.84
N ILE A 76 -10.38 6.46 -22.10
CA ILE A 76 -9.33 6.08 -21.14
C ILE A 76 -8.03 5.72 -21.86
N ILE A 77 -8.09 5.03 -23.00
CA ILE A 77 -6.92 4.71 -23.83
C ILE A 77 -6.28 5.99 -24.41
N ASP A 78 -7.09 6.94 -24.87
CA ASP A 78 -6.61 8.19 -25.44
C ASP A 78 -5.80 8.99 -24.42
N ARG A 79 -6.39 9.19 -23.23
CA ARG A 79 -5.73 9.81 -22.09
C ARG A 79 -4.51 9.02 -21.63
N LEU A 80 -4.58 7.69 -21.61
CA LEU A 80 -3.44 6.84 -21.26
C LEU A 80 -2.25 7.07 -22.19
N LEU A 81 -2.46 7.19 -23.50
CA LEU A 81 -1.37 7.44 -24.44
C LEU A 81 -0.71 8.79 -24.19
N ASP A 82 -1.49 9.85 -23.97
CA ASP A 82 -0.94 11.17 -23.62
C ASP A 82 -0.12 11.13 -22.31
N GLU A 83 -0.58 10.40 -21.28
CA GLU A 83 0.17 10.22 -20.04
C GLU A 83 1.46 9.40 -20.22
N LEU A 84 1.41 8.30 -20.98
CA LEU A 84 2.57 7.45 -21.25
C LEU A 84 3.62 8.18 -22.09
N LEU A 85 3.21 9.03 -23.03
CA LEU A 85 4.12 9.91 -23.79
C LEU A 85 4.89 10.85 -22.87
N VAL A 86 4.22 11.58 -21.97
CA VAL A 86 4.87 12.49 -21.02
C VAL A 86 5.87 11.75 -20.12
N ILE A 87 5.56 10.53 -19.68
CA ILE A 87 6.47 9.70 -18.87
C ILE A 87 7.74 9.32 -19.66
N VAL A 88 7.60 8.93 -20.93
CA VAL A 88 8.73 8.59 -21.81
C VAL A 88 9.57 9.83 -22.14
N GLU A 89 8.94 10.97 -22.42
CA GLU A 89 9.63 12.25 -22.67
C GLU A 89 10.41 12.75 -21.45
N ALA A 90 9.92 12.49 -20.23
CA ALA A 90 10.64 12.69 -18.97
C ALA A 90 11.80 11.68 -18.73
N GLY A 91 12.15 10.88 -19.74
CA GLY A 91 13.23 9.91 -19.72
C GLY A 91 12.97 8.71 -18.81
N GLN A 92 11.71 8.46 -18.43
CA GLN A 92 11.37 7.35 -17.53
C GLN A 92 10.97 6.10 -18.35
N PRO A 93 11.66 4.95 -18.16
CA PRO A 93 11.31 3.74 -18.88
C PRO A 93 9.95 3.22 -18.41
N LEU A 94 9.06 2.95 -19.37
CA LEU A 94 7.80 2.27 -19.12
C LEU A 94 8.03 0.79 -18.84
N ASN A 95 7.14 0.23 -18.04
CA ASN A 95 7.05 -1.19 -17.73
C ASN A 95 5.59 -1.54 -17.43
N ARG A 96 5.29 -2.84 -17.34
CA ARG A 96 3.93 -3.35 -17.10
C ARG A 96 3.25 -2.68 -15.90
N ASP A 97 3.97 -2.63 -14.78
CA ASP A 97 3.54 -1.98 -13.53
C ASP A 97 3.13 -0.51 -13.72
N SER A 98 3.89 0.26 -14.50
CA SER A 98 3.57 1.67 -14.79
C SER A 98 2.30 1.79 -15.63
N VAL A 99 2.13 0.96 -16.66
CA VAL A 99 0.94 0.95 -17.52
C VAL A 99 -0.31 0.55 -16.72
N GLU A 100 -0.24 -0.53 -15.95
CA GLU A 100 -1.35 -1.02 -15.12
C GLU A 100 -1.78 0.03 -14.06
N ARG A 101 -0.84 0.76 -13.47
CA ARG A 101 -1.17 1.85 -12.52
C ARG A 101 -1.73 3.09 -13.19
N SER A 102 -1.22 3.51 -14.34
CA SER A 102 -1.79 4.64 -15.10
C SER A 102 -3.24 4.36 -15.50
N ILE A 103 -3.55 3.12 -15.92
CA ILE A 103 -4.93 2.70 -16.22
C ILE A 103 -5.82 2.76 -14.98
N SER A 104 -5.33 2.33 -13.81
CA SER A 104 -6.09 2.42 -12.55
C SER A 104 -6.43 3.87 -12.21
N MET A 105 -5.43 4.76 -12.18
CA MET A 105 -5.62 6.18 -11.86
C MET A 105 -6.62 6.88 -12.79
N LEU A 106 -6.57 6.57 -14.10
CA LEU A 106 -7.50 7.12 -15.09
C LEU A 106 -8.94 6.58 -14.91
N ARG A 107 -9.10 5.30 -14.55
CA ARG A 107 -10.40 4.70 -14.21
C ARG A 107 -11.00 5.27 -12.92
N ASP A 108 -10.15 5.54 -11.93
CA ASP A 108 -10.53 6.16 -10.66
C ASP A 108 -10.82 7.68 -10.80
N GLN A 109 -10.65 8.25 -12.00
CA GLN A 109 -10.91 9.65 -12.36
C GLN A 109 -10.26 10.67 -11.41
N THR A 110 -9.00 10.41 -11.04
CA THR A 110 -8.26 11.26 -10.10
C THR A 110 -7.92 12.64 -10.70
N MET A 111 -7.86 13.66 -9.85
CA MET A 111 -7.47 15.02 -10.26
C MET A 111 -5.99 15.09 -10.68
N GLU A 112 -5.14 14.34 -9.99
CA GLU A 112 -3.72 14.22 -10.27
C GLU A 112 -3.46 13.25 -11.42
N ARG A 113 -2.51 13.60 -12.30
CA ARG A 113 -2.21 12.83 -13.51
C ARG A 113 -1.22 11.69 -13.25
N PRO A 114 -1.33 10.54 -13.94
CA PRO A 114 -0.34 9.46 -13.86
C PRO A 114 1.10 9.92 -14.10
N ALA A 115 1.34 10.83 -15.04
CA ALA A 115 2.66 11.40 -15.30
C ALA A 115 3.21 12.15 -14.08
N ASP A 116 2.39 12.96 -13.40
CA ASP A 116 2.80 13.73 -12.21
C ASP A 116 3.23 12.81 -11.05
N VAL A 117 2.61 11.64 -10.93
CA VAL A 117 3.00 10.61 -9.94
C VAL A 117 4.28 9.89 -10.38
N LEU A 118 4.32 9.38 -11.60
CA LEU A 118 5.36 8.44 -12.04
C LEU A 118 6.67 9.12 -12.47
N THR A 119 6.67 10.43 -12.70
CA THR A 119 7.90 11.21 -12.98
C THR A 119 8.52 11.87 -11.74
N MET A 120 7.82 11.88 -10.61
CA MET A 120 8.26 12.53 -9.35
C MET A 120 9.45 11.79 -8.70
N ASN A 121 10.67 12.11 -9.12
CA ASN A 121 11.88 11.50 -8.57
C ASN A 121 12.28 12.17 -7.25
N ILE A 122 12.44 11.38 -6.17
CA ILE A 122 12.83 11.89 -4.85
C ILE A 122 14.35 11.80 -4.66
N VAL A 123 14.92 10.61 -4.82
CA VAL A 123 16.37 10.35 -4.75
C VAL A 123 16.73 9.32 -5.82
N SER A 124 17.85 9.52 -6.50
CA SER A 124 18.40 8.57 -7.49
C SER A 124 19.82 8.17 -7.10
N HIS A 125 20.07 6.87 -6.95
CA HIS A 125 21.41 6.34 -6.67
C HIS A 125 21.68 5.06 -7.49
N ARG A 126 22.84 5.00 -8.18
CA ARG A 126 23.26 3.84 -9.01
C ARG A 126 22.17 3.32 -9.97
N GLY A 127 21.37 4.22 -10.56
CA GLY A 127 20.27 3.87 -11.47
C GLY A 127 18.99 3.36 -10.78
N ARG A 128 18.97 3.24 -9.45
CA ARG A 128 17.75 3.03 -8.66
C ARG A 128 17.19 4.40 -8.28
N THR A 129 15.95 4.66 -8.68
CA THR A 129 15.24 5.91 -8.33
C THR A 129 14.09 5.61 -7.38
N VAL A 130 14.07 6.30 -6.25
CA VAL A 130 12.96 6.26 -5.30
C VAL A 130 11.95 7.34 -5.69
N ARG A 131 10.71 6.91 -5.93
CA ARG A 131 9.57 7.75 -6.31
C ARG A 131 8.27 7.14 -5.77
N PRO A 132 7.21 7.94 -5.57
CA PRO A 132 5.87 7.39 -5.40
C PRO A 132 5.46 6.61 -6.67
N LYS A 133 4.57 5.65 -6.47
CA LYS A 133 4.05 4.77 -7.53
C LYS A 133 2.52 4.74 -7.55
N THR A 134 1.88 5.17 -6.47
CA THR A 134 0.43 5.32 -6.34
C THR A 134 0.08 6.75 -5.92
N LEU A 135 -1.20 7.11 -6.04
CA LEU A 135 -1.62 8.47 -5.74
C LEU A 135 -1.48 8.83 -4.25
N ASN A 136 -1.87 7.94 -3.33
CA ASN A 136 -1.72 8.25 -1.90
C ASN A 136 -0.24 8.30 -1.49
N GLN A 137 0.64 7.54 -2.16
CA GLN A 137 2.09 7.71 -1.99
C GLN A 137 2.59 9.08 -2.46
N LYS A 138 2.06 9.64 -3.57
CA LYS A 138 2.38 11.01 -3.99
C LYS A 138 1.90 12.02 -2.95
N ARG A 139 0.62 11.98 -2.59
CA ARG A 139 0.01 12.88 -1.58
C ARG A 139 0.75 12.84 -0.24
N TYR A 140 1.19 11.66 0.20
CA TYR A 140 2.02 11.49 1.39
C TYR A 140 3.39 12.18 1.25
N VAL A 141 4.03 12.08 0.08
CA VAL A 141 5.32 12.74 -0.19
C VAL A 141 5.18 14.25 -0.30
N ASP A 142 4.11 14.75 -0.93
CA ASP A 142 3.77 16.18 -1.00
C ASP A 142 3.52 16.73 0.42
N ALA A 143 2.73 16.02 1.23
CA ALA A 143 2.47 16.41 2.62
C ALA A 143 3.74 16.54 3.47
N ILE A 144 4.76 15.71 3.21
CA ILE A 144 6.09 15.80 3.87
C ILE A 144 6.83 17.10 3.49
N ASP A 145 6.64 17.64 2.29
CA ASP A 145 7.19 18.94 1.93
C ASP A 145 6.41 20.09 2.58
N GLU A 146 5.08 19.99 2.58
CA GLU A 146 4.18 21.06 3.03
C GLU A 146 4.11 21.22 4.55
N HIS A 147 4.20 20.13 5.33
CA HIS A 147 3.93 20.13 6.78
C HIS A 147 5.18 19.82 7.61
N THR A 148 5.24 20.34 8.84
CA THR A 148 6.33 20.10 9.80
C THR A 148 6.24 18.71 10.42
N ILE A 149 5.04 18.20 10.69
CA ILE A 149 4.82 16.84 11.21
C ILE A 149 3.88 16.06 10.28
N VAL A 150 4.30 14.89 9.82
CA VAL A 150 3.45 13.99 9.02
C VAL A 150 3.36 12.60 9.63
N PHE A 151 2.14 12.11 9.81
CA PHE A 151 1.86 10.72 10.17
C PHE A 151 1.58 9.92 8.89
N GLY A 152 2.47 9.00 8.55
CA GLY A 152 2.30 8.04 7.45
C GLY A 152 1.75 6.71 7.97
N ILE A 153 0.43 6.57 7.95
CA ILE A 153 -0.28 5.41 8.53
C ILE A 153 -0.69 4.47 7.40
N GLY A 154 -0.51 3.15 7.56
CA GLY A 154 -1.06 2.16 6.64
C GLY A 154 -0.38 0.81 6.67
N PRO A 155 -0.78 -0.15 5.81
CA PRO A 155 -0.25 -1.52 5.79
C PRO A 155 1.28 -1.64 5.61
N ALA A 156 1.81 -2.83 5.87
CA ALA A 156 3.19 -3.16 5.50
C ALA A 156 3.38 -3.23 3.97
N GLY A 157 4.43 -2.57 3.46
CA GLY A 157 4.75 -2.54 2.03
C GLY A 157 4.09 -1.42 1.22
N THR A 158 3.38 -0.48 1.86
CA THR A 158 2.86 0.74 1.22
C THR A 158 3.91 1.81 0.92
N GLY A 159 5.15 1.60 1.36
CA GLY A 159 6.26 2.53 1.15
C GLY A 159 6.40 3.65 2.18
N LYS A 160 5.52 3.76 3.20
CA LYS A 160 5.54 4.82 4.24
C LYS A 160 6.94 5.20 4.73
N THR A 161 7.68 4.26 5.31
CA THR A 161 9.02 4.50 5.88
C THR A 161 10.05 4.77 4.78
N TYR A 162 9.99 4.03 3.68
CA TYR A 162 10.94 4.12 2.56
C TYR A 162 10.88 5.47 1.83
N LEU A 163 9.67 5.99 1.58
CA LEU A 163 9.46 7.30 0.96
C LEU A 163 9.84 8.44 1.92
N ALA A 164 9.54 8.31 3.22
CA ALA A 164 10.00 9.27 4.24
C ALA A 164 11.53 9.35 4.29
N MET A 165 12.21 8.20 4.28
CA MET A 165 13.67 8.14 4.27
C MET A 165 14.26 8.74 3.00
N ALA A 166 13.64 8.53 1.83
CA ALA A 166 14.06 9.19 0.60
C ALA A 166 13.93 10.72 0.71
N LYS A 167 12.85 11.24 1.32
CA LYS A 167 12.69 12.68 1.56
C LYS A 167 13.69 13.22 2.58
N ALA A 168 14.04 12.46 3.62
CA ALA A 168 15.10 12.82 4.55
C ALA A 168 16.47 12.93 3.85
N VAL A 169 16.80 11.95 2.99
CA VAL A 169 18.05 11.96 2.21
C VAL A 169 18.07 13.12 1.20
N ALA A 170 16.96 13.39 0.51
CA ALA A 170 16.85 14.53 -0.39
C ALA A 170 17.03 15.87 0.34
N ALA A 171 16.38 16.06 1.49
CA ALA A 171 16.50 17.27 2.31
C ALA A 171 17.94 17.48 2.82
N LEU A 172 18.63 16.41 3.22
CA LEU A 172 20.03 16.45 3.64
C LEU A 172 20.97 16.82 2.46
N GLN A 173 20.77 16.21 1.28
CA GLN A 173 21.55 16.51 0.08
C GLN A 173 21.32 17.96 -0.41
N ALA A 174 20.09 18.46 -0.28
CA ALA A 174 19.71 19.84 -0.57
C ALA A 174 20.14 20.85 0.53
N LYS A 175 20.75 20.39 1.63
CA LYS A 175 21.15 21.20 2.79
C LYS A 175 19.98 21.97 3.44
N GLN A 176 18.78 21.42 3.37
CA GLN A 176 17.59 21.92 4.08
C GLN A 176 17.62 21.52 5.57
N VAL A 177 18.31 20.42 5.88
CA VAL A 177 18.61 19.94 7.23
C VAL A 177 20.09 19.59 7.34
N ASP A 178 20.63 19.66 8.55
CA ASP A 178 22.04 19.33 8.84
C ASP A 178 22.23 17.85 9.16
N ARG A 179 21.15 17.13 9.52
CA ARG A 179 21.19 15.72 9.94
C ARG A 179 19.87 14.96 9.74
N ILE A 180 19.96 13.64 9.66
CA ILE A 180 18.83 12.71 9.68
C ILE A 180 18.89 11.89 10.97
N ILE A 181 17.74 11.72 11.63
CA ILE A 181 17.61 10.88 12.84
C ILE A 181 16.52 9.84 12.58
N LEU A 182 16.91 8.58 12.44
CA LEU A 182 16.00 7.45 12.28
C LEU A 182 15.84 6.74 13.62
N THR A 183 14.61 6.54 14.07
CA THR A 183 14.33 5.91 15.35
C THR A 183 13.17 4.93 15.28
N ARG A 184 13.22 3.89 16.12
CA ARG A 184 12.23 2.82 16.23
C ARG A 184 12.02 2.51 17.72
N PRO A 185 10.79 2.23 18.19
CA PRO A 185 10.60 1.73 19.55
C PRO A 185 11.19 0.32 19.66
N ALA A 186 11.88 0.04 20.77
CA ALA A 186 12.26 -1.31 21.12
C ALA A 186 11.03 -2.03 21.69
N VAL A 187 10.51 -3.03 20.96
CA VAL A 187 9.44 -3.91 21.43
C VAL A 187 9.90 -5.35 21.35
N GLU A 188 9.59 -6.10 22.41
CA GLU A 188 10.00 -7.50 22.59
C GLU A 188 9.11 -8.41 21.72
N ALA A 189 9.47 -8.55 20.45
CA ALA A 189 8.81 -9.45 19.50
C ALA A 189 9.14 -10.93 19.83
N GLY A 190 8.45 -11.49 20.84
CA GLY A 190 8.50 -12.90 21.21
C GLY A 190 9.68 -13.29 22.11
N GLU A 191 10.89 -12.82 21.83
CA GLU A 191 12.06 -12.98 22.70
C GLU A 191 12.29 -11.73 23.56
N ARG A 192 12.45 -11.90 24.88
CA ARG A 192 12.81 -10.77 25.74
C ARG A 192 14.20 -10.27 25.36
N LEU A 193 14.38 -8.96 25.22
CA LEU A 193 15.63 -8.33 24.79
C LEU A 193 16.81 -8.68 25.73
N GLY A 194 16.52 -9.11 26.96
CA GLY A 194 17.50 -9.64 27.89
C GLY A 194 18.27 -10.89 27.44
N PHE A 195 17.68 -11.77 26.62
CA PHE A 195 18.23 -13.12 26.35
C PHE A 195 19.25 -13.22 25.22
N LEU A 196 19.28 -12.29 24.26
CA LEU A 196 20.32 -12.28 23.23
C LEU A 196 21.70 -12.05 23.88
N PRO A 197 22.75 -12.85 23.58
CA PRO A 197 24.09 -12.59 24.07
C PRO A 197 24.69 -11.34 23.40
N GLY A 198 25.56 -10.61 24.11
CA GLY A 198 26.23 -9.40 23.60
C GLY A 198 25.89 -8.11 24.36
N THR A 199 26.48 -7.02 23.88
CA THR A 199 26.26 -5.63 24.34
C THR A 199 24.85 -5.15 23.99
N LEU A 200 24.36 -4.12 24.70
CA LEU A 200 23.02 -3.56 24.46
C LEU A 200 22.78 -3.16 22.98
N ASN A 201 23.82 -2.66 22.30
CA ASN A 201 23.74 -2.28 20.89
C ASN A 201 23.57 -3.52 19.99
N GLU A 202 24.32 -4.61 20.23
CA GLU A 202 24.22 -5.85 19.44
C GLU A 202 22.84 -6.52 19.56
N LYS A 203 22.16 -6.38 20.70
CA LYS A 203 20.79 -6.88 20.88
C LYS A 203 19.72 -6.04 20.14
N ILE A 204 20.04 -4.78 19.85
CA ILE A 204 19.13 -3.80 19.25
C ILE A 204 19.32 -3.71 17.74
N ASP A 205 20.55 -3.95 17.23
CA ASP A 205 20.88 -3.89 15.80
C ASP A 205 19.93 -4.65 14.87
N PRO A 206 19.44 -5.87 15.18
CA PRO A 206 18.48 -6.58 14.32
C PRO A 206 17.18 -5.80 14.05
N TYR A 207 16.73 -5.01 15.03
CA TYR A 207 15.52 -4.17 14.91
C TYR A 207 15.77 -2.90 14.09
N LEU A 208 17.02 -2.44 13.98
CA LEU A 208 17.40 -1.24 13.22
C LEU A 208 17.87 -1.57 11.80
N ARG A 209 18.22 -2.84 11.52
CA ARG A 209 18.72 -3.31 10.21
C ARG A 209 17.88 -2.90 8.99
N PRO A 210 16.54 -2.97 9.00
CA PRO A 210 15.74 -2.52 7.85
C PRO A 210 15.93 -1.04 7.48
N LEU A 211 16.30 -0.19 8.45
CA LEU A 211 16.63 1.22 8.22
C LEU A 211 18.01 1.36 7.58
N TYR A 212 19.00 0.55 7.99
CA TYR A 212 20.30 0.50 7.32
C TYR A 212 20.19 0.01 5.87
N ASP A 213 19.41 -1.05 5.63
CA ASP A 213 19.17 -1.60 4.29
C ASP A 213 18.52 -0.56 3.37
N ALA A 214 17.54 0.20 3.87
CA ALA A 214 16.90 1.28 3.13
C ALA A 214 17.85 2.47 2.82
N LEU A 215 18.81 2.78 3.70
CA LEU A 215 19.84 3.79 3.40
C LEU A 215 20.78 3.34 2.27
N HIS A 216 21.11 2.05 2.20
CA HIS A 216 21.96 1.49 1.13
C HIS A 216 21.32 1.58 -0.28
N ASP A 217 19.99 1.70 -0.36
CA ASP A 217 19.28 1.96 -1.62
C ASP A 217 19.37 3.43 -2.08
N MET A 218 19.64 4.37 -1.17
CA MET A 218 19.55 5.82 -1.39
C MET A 218 20.91 6.53 -1.38
N LEU A 219 21.92 5.93 -0.73
CA LEU A 219 23.25 6.49 -0.54
C LEU A 219 24.33 5.48 -0.92
N ALA A 220 25.50 6.01 -1.32
CA ALA A 220 26.65 5.17 -1.62
C ALA A 220 27.10 4.41 -0.36
N PRO A 221 27.26 3.07 -0.38
CA PRO A 221 27.68 2.28 0.78
C PRO A 221 28.93 2.81 1.49
N GLU A 222 29.88 3.35 0.73
CA GLU A 222 31.12 3.97 1.22
C GLU A 222 30.94 5.34 1.92
N THR A 223 29.75 5.95 1.81
CA THR A 223 29.41 7.23 2.48
C THR A 223 28.66 7.03 3.79
N ILE A 224 27.83 5.97 3.90
CA ILE A 224 26.99 5.73 5.08
C ILE A 224 27.83 5.64 6.38
N PRO A 225 28.92 4.85 6.47
CA PRO A 225 29.76 4.81 7.67
C PRO A 225 30.35 6.18 8.06
N LYS A 226 30.65 7.04 7.08
CA LYS A 226 31.20 8.38 7.34
C LYS A 226 30.14 9.32 7.91
N LEU A 227 28.93 9.29 7.34
CA LEU A 227 27.79 10.08 7.81
C LEU A 227 27.31 9.63 9.20
N MET A 228 27.34 8.32 9.46
CA MET A 228 27.07 7.74 10.79
C MET A 228 28.13 8.16 11.81
N ALA A 229 29.41 8.04 11.49
CA ALA A 229 30.51 8.43 12.39
C ALA A 229 30.55 9.94 12.68
N ALA A 230 30.10 10.78 11.75
CA ALA A 230 29.97 12.22 11.93
C ALA A 230 28.69 12.64 12.68
N GLY A 231 27.75 11.72 12.95
CA GLY A 231 26.44 12.04 13.52
C GLY A 231 25.50 12.79 12.56
N THR A 232 25.84 12.86 11.27
CA THR A 232 24.98 13.42 10.21
C THR A 232 23.80 12.50 9.91
N ILE A 233 23.99 11.19 10.06
CA ILE A 233 22.90 10.22 10.12
C ILE A 233 23.01 9.51 11.48
N GLU A 234 21.91 9.46 12.22
CA GLU A 234 21.80 8.74 13.48
C GLU A 234 20.71 7.68 13.36
N VAL A 235 21.00 6.43 13.69
CA VAL A 235 20.00 5.34 13.76
C VAL A 235 20.00 4.81 15.19
N ALA A 236 18.96 5.10 15.96
CA ALA A 236 18.96 4.90 17.42
C ALA A 236 17.57 4.54 17.99
N PRO A 237 17.48 3.80 19.11
CA PRO A 237 16.21 3.50 19.78
C PRO A 237 15.47 4.75 20.27
N LEU A 238 14.14 4.68 20.30
CA LEU A 238 13.29 5.80 20.75
C LEU A 238 13.66 6.37 22.13
N ALA A 239 14.19 5.54 23.03
CA ALA A 239 14.66 5.96 24.35
C ALA A 239 15.76 7.05 24.29
N TYR A 240 16.58 7.06 23.23
CA TYR A 240 17.69 8.00 23.03
C TYR A 240 17.20 9.40 22.62
N MET A 241 15.90 9.58 22.35
CA MET A 241 15.30 10.88 22.05
C MET A 241 14.99 11.69 23.34
N ARG A 242 14.93 11.03 24.50
CA ARG A 242 14.53 11.66 25.77
C ARG A 242 15.47 12.81 26.15
N GLY A 243 14.88 13.98 26.47
CA GLY A 243 15.62 15.16 26.93
C GLY A 243 16.35 15.95 25.84
N ARG A 244 16.25 15.56 24.57
CA ARG A 244 16.86 16.27 23.44
C ARG A 244 15.93 17.34 22.87
N THR A 245 16.52 18.35 22.23
CA THR A 245 15.82 19.23 21.28
C THR A 245 16.48 19.04 19.92
N LEU A 246 15.68 18.69 18.91
CA LEU A 246 16.15 18.24 17.61
C LEU A 246 15.98 19.38 16.60
N ASN A 247 16.90 20.34 16.63
CA ASN A 247 17.00 21.41 15.62
C ASN A 247 17.70 20.92 14.34
N SER A 248 17.43 21.61 13.23
CA SER A 248 18.00 21.40 11.89
C SER A 248 18.05 19.94 11.43
N ALA A 249 16.98 19.18 11.68
CA ALA A 249 16.98 17.74 11.52
C ALA A 249 15.74 17.21 10.79
N PHE A 250 15.91 16.17 10.00
CA PHE A 250 14.80 15.35 9.52
C PHE A 250 14.72 14.11 10.42
N ILE A 251 13.65 13.98 11.19
CA ILE A 251 13.48 12.90 12.17
C ILE A 251 12.39 11.94 11.71
N ILE A 252 12.66 10.63 11.69
CA ILE A 252 11.69 9.59 11.36
C ILE A 252 11.52 8.65 12.55
N LEU A 253 10.29 8.51 13.03
CA LEU A 253 9.89 7.48 13.99
C LEU A 253 9.15 6.37 13.23
N ASP A 254 9.80 5.22 13.07
CA ASP A 254 9.24 4.03 12.43
C ASP A 254 8.60 3.06 13.44
N GLU A 255 7.69 2.21 12.95
CA GLU A 255 6.78 1.37 13.76
C GLU A 255 6.10 2.12 14.91
N ALA A 256 5.60 3.33 14.64
CA ALA A 256 5.01 4.19 15.65
C ALA A 256 3.80 3.57 16.37
N GLN A 257 3.14 2.54 15.79
CA GLN A 257 2.08 1.79 16.46
C GLN A 257 2.57 1.08 17.73
N ASN A 258 3.87 0.79 17.80
CA ASN A 258 4.56 0.14 18.91
C ASN A 258 5.08 1.15 19.95
N THR A 259 4.44 2.33 20.04
CA THR A 259 4.68 3.34 21.09
C THR A 259 3.49 3.48 22.03
N SER A 260 3.73 3.82 23.30
CA SER A 260 2.70 4.31 24.22
C SER A 260 2.36 5.79 23.96
N MET A 261 1.23 6.25 24.48
CA MET A 261 0.86 7.68 24.43
C MET A 261 1.92 8.60 25.06
N GLU A 262 2.56 8.17 26.15
CA GLU A 262 3.64 8.91 26.81
C GLU A 262 4.90 8.98 25.93
N GLN A 263 5.25 7.88 25.25
CA GLN A 263 6.38 7.83 24.32
C GLN A 263 6.13 8.70 23.08
N MET A 264 4.92 8.67 22.52
CA MET A 264 4.51 9.55 21.42
C MET A 264 4.62 11.03 21.82
N LYS A 265 4.06 11.42 22.97
CA LYS A 265 4.17 12.79 23.49
C LYS A 265 5.62 13.19 23.79
N MET A 266 6.42 12.27 24.33
CA MET A 266 7.85 12.48 24.57
C MET A 266 8.58 12.78 23.26
N PHE A 267 8.32 11.98 22.20
CA PHE A 267 8.92 12.13 20.88
C PHE A 267 8.55 13.44 20.18
N LEU A 268 7.26 13.72 20.03
CA LEU A 268 6.78 14.91 19.30
C LEU A 268 7.27 16.21 19.96
N THR A 269 7.35 16.24 21.30
CA THR A 269 7.91 17.39 22.04
C THR A 269 9.43 17.53 21.95
N ARG A 270 10.14 16.69 21.19
CA ARG A 270 11.58 16.88 20.88
C ARG A 270 11.80 17.76 19.64
N LEU A 271 10.75 18.11 18.90
CA LEU A 271 10.84 18.96 17.70
C LEU A 271 11.55 20.27 18.03
N GLY A 272 12.53 20.63 17.20
CA GLY A 272 13.27 21.89 17.27
C GLY A 272 13.05 22.75 16.02
N PHE A 273 13.69 23.92 15.99
CA PHE A 273 13.62 24.82 14.84
C PHE A 273 14.34 24.26 13.62
N GLY A 274 13.79 24.52 12.42
CA GLY A 274 14.38 24.07 11.15
C GLY A 274 14.32 22.55 10.94
N SER A 275 13.38 21.87 11.60
CA SER A 275 13.26 20.40 11.57
C SER A 275 11.91 19.94 11.06
N LYS A 276 11.87 18.73 10.50
CA LYS A 276 10.65 18.01 10.11
C LYS A 276 10.58 16.66 10.81
N MET A 277 9.38 16.22 11.17
CA MET A 277 9.12 14.91 11.77
C MET A 277 8.19 14.09 10.88
N VAL A 278 8.57 12.84 10.61
CA VAL A 278 7.67 11.87 9.97
C VAL A 278 7.50 10.66 10.89
N VAL A 279 6.25 10.28 11.16
CA VAL A 279 5.88 9.21 12.08
C VAL A 279 5.19 8.13 11.27
N THR A 280 5.85 6.98 11.07
CA THR A 280 5.36 5.89 10.22
C THR A 280 4.91 4.70 11.05
N GLY A 281 3.77 4.10 10.69
CA GLY A 281 3.31 2.91 11.39
C GLY A 281 2.11 2.24 10.74
N ASP A 282 1.72 1.09 11.30
CA ASP A 282 0.54 0.32 10.89
C ASP A 282 -0.35 0.10 12.12
N VAL A 283 -1.49 0.79 12.19
CA VAL A 283 -2.41 0.67 13.33
C VAL A 283 -3.00 -0.74 13.50
N THR A 284 -2.85 -1.64 12.54
CA THR A 284 -3.30 -3.04 12.63
C THR A 284 -2.27 -3.96 13.30
N GLN A 285 -0.96 -3.62 13.26
CA GLN A 285 0.15 -4.47 13.73
C GLN A 285 0.73 -3.98 15.07
N VAL A 286 -0.11 -3.95 16.11
CA VAL A 286 0.29 -3.47 17.46
C VAL A 286 0.83 -4.62 18.30
N ASP A 287 2.12 -4.61 18.59
CA ASP A 287 2.86 -5.62 19.36
C ASP A 287 3.02 -5.25 20.86
N LEU A 288 2.29 -4.23 21.32
CA LEU A 288 2.42 -3.73 22.69
C LEU A 288 1.92 -4.73 23.76
N PRO A 289 2.70 -4.98 24.83
CA PRO A 289 2.31 -5.92 25.87
C PRO A 289 1.11 -5.43 26.70
N GLY A 290 0.38 -6.39 27.27
CA GLY A 290 -0.66 -6.14 28.27
C GLY A 290 -1.91 -5.39 27.77
N GLY A 291 -2.13 -5.32 26.45
CA GLY A 291 -3.26 -4.56 25.88
C GLY A 291 -3.09 -3.04 25.98
N THR A 292 -1.86 -2.56 26.17
CA THR A 292 -1.54 -1.12 26.20
C THR A 292 -2.05 -0.44 24.93
N ARG A 293 -2.81 0.66 25.08
CA ARG A 293 -3.29 1.43 23.93
C ARG A 293 -2.11 2.07 23.19
N SER A 294 -2.00 1.75 21.91
CA SER A 294 -1.04 2.37 20.97
C SER A 294 -1.21 3.89 20.93
N GLY A 295 -0.10 4.62 21.08
CA GLY A 295 -0.05 6.06 20.92
C GLY A 295 -0.51 6.50 19.53
N LEU A 296 -0.10 5.79 18.47
CA LEU A 296 -0.48 6.08 17.09
C LEU A 296 -2.00 5.99 16.84
N ARG A 297 -2.71 5.08 17.52
CA ARG A 297 -4.18 4.98 17.38
C ARG A 297 -4.92 6.17 17.99
N VAL A 298 -4.37 6.78 19.06
CA VAL A 298 -5.04 7.86 19.81
C VAL A 298 -4.55 9.24 19.40
N VAL A 299 -3.34 9.36 18.85
CA VAL A 299 -2.74 10.66 18.50
C VAL A 299 -3.53 11.41 17.42
N ARG A 300 -4.23 10.69 16.53
CA ARG A 300 -5.12 11.29 15.52
C ARG A 300 -6.30 12.05 16.16
N ASP A 301 -6.92 11.46 17.19
CA ASP A 301 -8.03 12.11 17.93
C ASP A 301 -7.56 13.32 18.77
N ILE A 302 -6.26 13.42 19.06
CA ILE A 302 -5.68 14.48 19.91
C ILE A 302 -5.09 15.63 19.06
N LEU A 303 -4.49 15.32 17.90
CA LEU A 303 -3.73 16.29 17.09
C LEU A 303 -4.36 16.57 15.71
N GLY A 304 -5.53 15.99 15.39
CA GLY A 304 -6.13 16.07 14.05
C GLY A 304 -6.50 17.49 13.58
N ASP A 305 -6.77 18.40 14.51
CA ASP A 305 -7.15 19.80 14.24
C ASP A 305 -5.98 20.79 14.43
N ILE A 306 -4.73 20.32 14.53
CA ILE A 306 -3.56 21.18 14.72
C ILE A 306 -2.93 21.50 13.37
N ASP A 307 -2.85 22.79 13.04
CA ASP A 307 -2.15 23.30 11.86
C ASP A 307 -0.71 22.76 11.78
N ASP A 308 -0.21 22.57 10.56
CA ASP A 308 1.15 22.07 10.28
C ASP A 308 1.43 20.61 10.73
N ILE A 309 0.36 19.87 11.09
CA ILE A 309 0.34 18.42 11.30
C ILE A 309 -0.58 17.76 10.27
N HIS A 310 -0.07 16.75 9.56
CA HIS A 310 -0.82 16.00 8.54
C HIS A 310 -0.94 14.50 8.85
N PHE A 311 -2.08 13.89 8.52
CA PHE A 311 -2.33 12.45 8.63
C PHE A 311 -2.57 11.84 7.24
N ALA A 312 -1.52 11.24 6.68
CA ALA A 312 -1.57 10.55 5.39
C ALA A 312 -1.90 9.07 5.59
N GLU A 313 -3.10 8.67 5.18
CA GLU A 313 -3.57 7.28 5.21
C GLU A 313 -3.22 6.57 3.89
N LEU A 314 -2.43 5.51 3.98
CA LEU A 314 -2.07 4.59 2.90
C LEU A 314 -2.84 3.28 3.07
N THR A 315 -3.28 2.71 1.96
CA THR A 315 -4.20 1.57 1.92
C THR A 315 -3.54 0.29 1.39
N SER A 316 -4.27 -0.82 1.32
CA SER A 316 -3.81 -2.03 0.62
C SER A 316 -3.54 -1.81 -0.87
N GLN A 317 -4.23 -0.85 -1.52
CA GLN A 317 -3.99 -0.49 -2.93
C GLN A 317 -2.62 0.18 -3.12
N ASP A 318 -2.05 0.77 -2.06
CA ASP A 318 -0.74 1.42 -2.07
C ASP A 318 0.43 0.43 -1.87
N VAL A 319 0.14 -0.86 -1.67
CA VAL A 319 1.17 -1.91 -1.45
C VAL A 319 1.86 -2.25 -2.76
N VAL A 320 3.07 -1.72 -2.96
CA VAL A 320 3.86 -2.02 -4.17
C VAL A 320 4.95 -3.04 -3.86
N ARG A 321 4.62 -4.30 -4.14
CA ARG A 321 5.53 -5.45 -4.06
C ARG A 321 5.79 -6.01 -5.45
N HIS A 322 6.86 -6.80 -5.59
CA HIS A 322 7.11 -7.54 -6.82
C HIS A 322 5.96 -8.53 -7.11
N ARG A 323 5.50 -8.64 -8.37
CA ARG A 323 4.32 -9.44 -8.75
C ARG A 323 4.30 -10.87 -8.21
N LEU A 324 5.46 -11.53 -8.15
CA LEU A 324 5.56 -12.88 -7.57
C LEU A 324 5.27 -12.90 -6.06
N VAL A 325 5.65 -11.85 -5.32
CA VAL A 325 5.35 -11.75 -3.88
C VAL A 325 3.85 -11.58 -3.68
N SER A 326 3.18 -10.74 -4.48
CA SER A 326 1.72 -10.63 -4.44
C SER A 326 1.06 -11.98 -4.75
N ALA A 327 1.44 -12.62 -5.86
CA ALA A 327 0.88 -13.93 -6.24
C ALA A 327 1.14 -15.05 -5.20
N ILE A 328 2.25 -14.97 -4.44
CA ILE A 328 2.50 -15.87 -3.31
C ILE A 328 1.54 -15.54 -2.15
N VAL A 329 1.39 -14.28 -1.76
CA VAL A 329 0.44 -13.86 -0.71
C VAL A 329 -0.99 -14.28 -1.07
N ASP A 330 -1.45 -13.99 -2.28
CA ASP A 330 -2.78 -14.38 -2.78
C ASP A 330 -3.00 -15.90 -2.68
N ALA A 331 -1.98 -16.71 -3.01
CA ALA A 331 -2.06 -18.16 -2.93
C ALA A 331 -2.19 -18.67 -1.48
N TYR A 332 -1.51 -18.04 -0.52
CA TYR A 332 -1.64 -18.35 0.90
C TYR A 332 -2.99 -17.92 1.46
N GLU A 333 -3.48 -16.71 1.14
CA GLU A 333 -4.80 -16.24 1.56
C GLU A 333 -5.94 -17.15 1.05
N ILE A 334 -5.82 -17.64 -0.19
CA ILE A 334 -6.74 -18.61 -0.78
C ILE A 334 -6.71 -19.94 -0.01
N ASP A 335 -5.54 -20.44 0.40
CA ASP A 335 -5.47 -21.69 1.18
C ASP A 335 -5.99 -21.51 2.61
N GLU A 336 -5.67 -20.43 3.29
CA GLU A 336 -6.25 -20.12 4.60
C GLU A 336 -7.78 -20.01 4.55
N ALA A 337 -8.32 -19.37 3.52
CA ALA A 337 -9.77 -19.27 3.32
C ALA A 337 -10.39 -20.64 3.02
N ARG A 338 -9.69 -21.53 2.30
CA ARG A 338 -10.13 -22.92 2.09
C ARG A 338 -10.07 -23.74 3.38
N SER A 339 -9.02 -23.59 4.18
CA SER A 339 -8.81 -24.29 5.44
C SER A 339 -9.87 -23.87 6.48
N ARG A 340 -10.08 -22.56 6.68
CA ARG A 340 -11.20 -22.03 7.51
C ARG A 340 -12.57 -22.54 7.05
N ARG A 341 -12.81 -22.65 5.73
CA ARG A 341 -14.05 -23.23 5.18
C ARG A 341 -14.17 -24.75 5.40
N ARG A 342 -13.07 -25.50 5.42
CA ARG A 342 -13.04 -26.93 5.74
C ARG A 342 -13.35 -27.17 7.22
N GLU A 343 -12.69 -26.42 8.12
CA GLU A 343 -12.94 -26.46 9.56
C GLU A 343 -14.40 -26.11 9.90
N ALA A 344 -14.95 -25.04 9.30
CA ALA A 344 -16.34 -24.65 9.49
C ALA A 344 -17.36 -25.68 8.95
N ARG A 345 -16.97 -26.56 8.02
CA ARG A 345 -17.80 -27.70 7.58
C ARG A 345 -17.68 -28.88 8.54
N ALA A 346 -16.46 -29.26 8.92
CA ALA A 346 -16.21 -30.33 9.89
C ALA A 346 -16.89 -30.05 11.25
N ALA A 347 -16.90 -28.80 11.71
CA ALA A 347 -17.60 -28.38 12.92
C ALA A 347 -19.14 -28.52 12.83
N LYS A 348 -19.73 -28.37 11.63
CA LYS A 348 -21.17 -28.58 11.40
C LYS A 348 -21.52 -30.06 11.38
N ASP A 349 -20.73 -30.87 10.66
CA ASP A 349 -20.97 -32.31 10.54
C ASP A 349 -20.74 -33.05 11.88
N GLY A 350 -19.73 -32.64 12.66
CA GLY A 350 -19.47 -33.16 14.01
C GLY A 350 -20.56 -32.83 15.04
N GLY A 351 -21.38 -31.80 14.81
CA GLY A 351 -22.52 -31.46 15.66
C GLY A 351 -23.68 -32.45 15.55
N ALA A 352 -23.86 -33.07 14.37
CA ALA A 352 -25.00 -33.95 14.10
C ALA A 352 -24.92 -35.31 14.84
N GLN A 353 -23.72 -35.81 15.13
CA GLN A 353 -23.54 -37.13 15.75
C GLN A 353 -23.69 -37.17 17.28
N ARG A 354 -23.85 -36.02 17.96
CA ARG A 354 -23.99 -35.95 19.43
C ARG A 354 -25.43 -35.92 19.95
N ALA A 355 -26.44 -35.90 19.08
CA ALA A 355 -27.85 -35.74 19.44
C ALA A 355 -28.68 -37.04 19.33
N LEU A 356 -28.34 -38.06 20.13
CA LEU A 356 -29.21 -39.24 20.36
C LEU A 356 -29.79 -39.19 21.79
N PRO A 357 -31.11 -38.97 21.97
CA PRO A 357 -31.70 -38.82 23.30
C PRO A 357 -31.82 -40.17 24.01
N ARG A 358 -31.17 -40.30 25.18
CA ARG A 358 -31.41 -41.42 26.10
C ARG A 358 -32.86 -41.39 26.60
N LYS A 359 -33.69 -42.34 26.16
CA LYS A 359 -35.06 -42.51 26.68
C LYS A 359 -35.03 -42.80 28.19
N ARG A 360 -35.80 -42.01 28.92
CA ARG A 360 -35.93 -42.04 30.38
C ARG A 360 -36.98 -43.09 30.77
N ALA A 361 -36.60 -44.12 31.52
CA ALA A 361 -37.54 -45.04 32.14
C ALA A 361 -37.88 -44.57 33.56
N GLN A 362 -39.14 -44.18 33.79
CA GLN A 362 -39.67 -43.93 35.13
C GLN A 362 -40.24 -45.22 35.71
N ARG A 363 -40.00 -45.46 37.01
CA ARG A 363 -40.99 -46.09 37.90
C ARG A 363 -40.99 -45.38 39.25
N HIS A 364 -42.20 -45.18 39.78
CA HIS A 364 -42.48 -44.95 41.19
C HIS A 364 -42.02 -46.20 42.00
N THR A 365 -41.89 -46.22 43.33
CA THR A 365 -42.32 -45.29 44.40
C THR A 365 -41.10 -44.91 45.31
N GLU A 366 -41.14 -44.37 46.53
CA GLU A 366 -42.18 -43.97 47.52
C GLU A 366 -41.60 -42.83 48.41
N SER A 367 -42.38 -42.31 49.38
CA SER A 367 -41.88 -41.59 50.57
C SER A 367 -42.90 -41.75 51.70
N PRO A 368 -42.49 -41.77 53.00
CA PRO A 368 -42.61 -40.53 53.76
C PRO A 368 -41.59 -40.28 54.90
N ALA A 369 -41.28 -39.00 55.09
CA ALA A 369 -41.15 -38.25 56.35
C ALA A 369 -40.45 -38.82 57.62
N THR A 370 -39.40 -38.12 58.04
CA THR A 370 -39.09 -37.68 59.43
C THR A 370 -38.15 -36.47 59.29
N GLN A 371 -38.55 -35.24 59.62
CA GLN A 371 -38.77 -34.62 60.95
C GLN A 371 -37.45 -34.22 61.64
N GLU A 372 -37.38 -32.93 62.03
CA GLU A 372 -36.59 -32.22 63.06
C GLU A 372 -35.31 -32.92 63.62
N ASP A 373 -34.16 -32.23 63.78
CA ASP A 373 -34.01 -31.19 64.80
C ASP A 373 -32.77 -30.25 64.59
N ARG A 374 -32.57 -29.34 65.53
CA ARG A 374 -31.63 -28.20 65.58
C ARG A 374 -30.20 -28.56 65.97
N ALA A 375 -29.23 -27.79 65.46
CA ALA A 375 -28.19 -27.10 66.25
C ALA A 375 -27.44 -26.08 65.37
#